data_AF-A0A1H3QW67-F1
#
_entry.id   AF-A0A1H3QW67-F1
#
_cell.length_a   1.000
_cell.length_b   1.000
_cell.length_c   1.000
_cell.angle_alpha   90.00
_cell.angle_beta   90.00
_cell.angle_gamma   90.00
#
_symmetry.space_group_name_H-M   'P 1'
#
loop_
_entity.id
_entity.type
_entity.pdbx_description
1 polymer ?
#
loop_
_entity_poly.entity_id
_entity_poly.type
_entity_poly.pdbx_seq_one_letter_code
_entity_poly.pdbx_strand_id
1 'polypeptide(L)'
;MTGREQHVWSAAFTRSMGKVREAARQADKTVLELRALNPDDTAFSGPEHDAARNCGGLTYGEFRAWYLVALKIAKHGFVTAAEINDAAYRQAFETYRRGSADFY
;
A
#
# COMPACT_ATOMS: atom_id res chain seq x y z
N MET A 1 -5.57 -14.37 -15.11
CA MET A 1 -6.40 -13.91 -13.99
C MET A 1 -5.85 -14.49 -12.71
N THR A 2 -5.74 -13.71 -11.63
CA THR A 2 -5.35 -14.23 -10.32
C THR A 2 -6.49 -15.02 -9.66
N GLY A 3 -6.21 -15.79 -8.62
CA GLY A 3 -7.25 -16.54 -7.89
C GLY A 3 -8.36 -15.64 -7.32
N ARG A 4 -8.02 -14.42 -6.89
CA ARG A 4 -9.00 -13.42 -6.44
C ARG A 4 -9.85 -12.88 -7.59
N GLU A 5 -9.22 -12.59 -8.73
CA GLU A 5 -9.95 -12.15 -9.93
C GLU A 5 -10.96 -13.21 -10.39
N GLN A 6 -10.61 -14.50 -10.29
CA GLN A 6 -11.53 -15.60 -10.60
C GLN A 6 -12.75 -15.64 -9.67
N HIS A 7 -12.56 -15.40 -8.36
CA HIS A 7 -13.66 -15.33 -7.40
C HIS A 7 -14.57 -14.11 -7.64
N VAL A 8 -13.98 -12.95 -7.90
CA VAL A 8 -14.76 -11.73 -8.18
C VAL A 8 -15.53 -11.86 -9.50
N TRP A 9 -14.89 -12.43 -10.52
CA TRP A 9 -15.53 -12.70 -11.80
C TRP A 9 -16.70 -13.68 -11.65
N SER A 10 -16.52 -14.80 -10.95
CA SER A 10 -17.57 -15.80 -10.77
C SER A 10 -18.76 -15.28 -9.97
N ALA A 11 -18.50 -14.48 -8.92
CA ALA A 11 -19.54 -13.82 -8.13
C ALA A 11 -20.34 -12.81 -8.98
N ALA A 12 -19.65 -11.96 -9.76
CA ALA A 12 -20.28 -10.97 -10.62
C ALA A 12 -21.08 -11.61 -11.77
N PHE A 13 -20.57 -12.71 -12.33
CA PHE A 13 -21.22 -13.47 -13.39
C PHE A 13 -22.51 -14.15 -12.88
N THR A 14 -22.43 -14.83 -11.74
CA THR A 14 -23.56 -15.57 -11.15
C THR A 14 -24.71 -14.63 -10.79
N ARG A 15 -24.38 -13.41 -10.32
CA ARG A 15 -25.37 -12.37 -10.00
C ARG A 15 -26.18 -11.89 -11.22
N SER A 16 -25.65 -12.07 -12.43
CA SER A 16 -26.21 -11.51 -13.66
C SER A 16 -26.66 -12.59 -14.67
N MET A 17 -26.82 -13.84 -14.24
CA MET A 17 -27.04 -15.02 -15.09
C MET A 17 -28.24 -14.95 -16.05
N GLY A 18 -29.19 -14.02 -15.87
CA GLY A 18 -30.35 -13.88 -16.76
C GLY A 18 -30.00 -13.55 -18.22
N LYS A 19 -28.82 -12.97 -18.48
CA LYS A 19 -28.33 -12.69 -19.84
C LYS A 19 -26.83 -12.93 -19.92
N VAL A 20 -26.45 -14.13 -20.36
CA VAL A 20 -25.06 -14.63 -20.37
C VAL A 20 -24.05 -13.62 -20.92
N ARG A 21 -24.39 -12.91 -22.01
CA ARG A 21 -23.50 -11.94 -22.66
C ARG A 21 -23.33 -10.64 -21.86
N GLU A 22 -24.39 -10.18 -21.21
CA GLU A 22 -24.36 -9.02 -20.33
C GLU A 22 -23.66 -9.38 -19.01
N ALA A 23 -23.87 -10.59 -18.51
CA ALA A 23 -23.21 -11.13 -17.32
C ALA A 23 -21.68 -11.20 -17.48
N ALA A 24 -21.21 -11.71 -18.62
CA ALA A 24 -19.78 -11.77 -18.94
C ALA A 24 -19.17 -10.36 -18.99
N ARG A 25 -19.82 -9.42 -19.70
CA ARG A 25 -19.35 -8.02 -19.77
C ARG A 25 -19.29 -7.36 -18.40
N GLN A 26 -20.29 -7.59 -17.56
CA GLN A 26 -20.32 -7.02 -16.21
C GLN A 26 -19.25 -7.63 -15.31
N ALA A 27 -19.01 -8.94 -15.40
CA ALA A 27 -17.94 -9.62 -14.68
C ALA A 27 -16.56 -9.11 -15.10
N ASP A 28 -16.33 -8.93 -16.41
CA ASP A 28 -15.09 -8.37 -16.95
C ASP A 28 -14.88 -6.93 -16.46
N LYS A 29 -15.94 -6.09 -16.48
CA LYS A 29 -15.88 -4.73 -15.96
C LYS A 29 -15.53 -4.71 -14.47
N THR A 30 -16.12 -5.61 -13.68
CA THR A 30 -15.86 -5.71 -12.23
C THR A 30 -14.41 -6.12 -11.96
N VAL A 31 -13.84 -7.01 -12.78
CA VAL A 31 -12.41 -7.36 -12.69
C VAL A 31 -11.51 -6.19 -13.10
N LEU A 32 -11.88 -5.42 -14.11
CA LEU A 32 -11.14 -4.21 -14.49
C LEU A 32 -11.20 -3.14 -13.40
N GLU A 33 -12.36 -2.95 -12.75
CA GLU A 33 -12.50 -2.07 -11.59
C GLU A 33 -11.67 -2.58 -10.40
N LEU A 34 -11.65 -3.89 -10.15
CA LEU A 34 -10.78 -4.50 -9.12
C LEU A 34 -9.30 -4.25 -9.40
N ARG A 35 -8.87 -4.34 -10.67
CA ARG A 35 -7.49 -4.04 -11.09
C ARG A 35 -7.17 -2.55 -10.95
N ALA A 36 -8.12 -1.67 -11.29
CA ALA A 36 -7.97 -0.23 -11.16
C ALA A 36 -7.88 0.22 -9.70
N LEU A 37 -8.57 -0.47 -8.80
CA LEU A 37 -8.45 -0.28 -7.35
C LEU A 37 -7.10 -0.77 -6.80
N ASN A 38 -6.34 -1.52 -7.61
CA ASN A 38 -5.02 -2.06 -7.35
C ASN A 38 -4.79 -2.41 -5.86
N PRO A 39 -5.64 -3.25 -5.24
CA PRO A 39 -5.53 -3.54 -3.81
C PRO A 39 -4.25 -4.31 -3.44
N ASP A 40 -3.49 -4.79 -4.42
CA ASP A 40 -2.16 -5.39 -4.23
C ASP A 40 -1.02 -4.37 -4.44
N ASP A 41 -1.33 -3.19 -5.00
CA ASP A 41 -0.43 -2.02 -5.09
C ASP A 41 -0.47 -1.19 -3.80
N THR A 42 -1.00 -1.79 -2.74
CA THR A 42 -0.45 -1.62 -1.40
C THR A 42 0.86 -2.41 -1.26
N ALA A 43 1.73 -2.40 -2.27
CA ALA A 43 3.16 -2.39 -1.99
C ALA A 43 3.46 -1.02 -1.35
N PHE A 44 2.95 -0.84 -0.15
CA PHE A 44 3.25 0.28 0.72
C PHE A 44 4.75 0.14 1.02
N SER A 45 5.58 0.69 0.14
CA SER A 45 6.94 1.05 0.49
C SER A 45 6.78 2.02 1.65
N GLY A 46 7.11 1.56 2.85
CA GLY A 46 6.93 2.35 4.06
C GLY A 46 7.59 3.73 3.91
N PRO A 47 7.14 4.73 4.69
CA PRO A 47 7.68 6.10 4.61
C PRO A 47 9.22 6.15 4.62
N GLU A 48 9.86 5.21 5.31
CA GLU A 48 11.31 5.01 5.34
C GLU A 48 11.94 4.81 3.94
N HIS A 49 11.27 4.12 3.02
CA HIS A 49 11.74 3.88 1.66
C HIS A 49 11.55 5.12 0.77
N ASP A 50 10.45 5.85 0.93
CA ASP A 50 10.22 7.11 0.22
C ASP A 50 11.18 8.20 0.69
N ALA A 51 11.45 8.27 2.00
CA ALA A 51 12.46 9.15 2.55
C ALA A 51 13.86 8.79 2.03
N ALA A 52 14.21 7.51 1.95
CA ALA A 52 15.52 7.08 1.46
C ALA A 52 15.79 7.55 0.01
N ARG A 53 14.74 7.64 -0.81
CA ARG A 53 14.82 8.09 -2.21
C ARG A 53 14.82 9.60 -2.39
N ASN A 54 14.05 10.33 -1.57
CA ASN A 54 13.77 11.75 -1.80
C ASN A 54 14.38 12.69 -0.76
N CYS A 55 14.74 12.19 0.42
CA CYS A 55 15.17 12.97 1.58
C CYS A 55 16.44 12.36 2.21
N GLY A 56 17.57 12.46 1.51
CA GLY A 56 18.87 11.98 2.02
C GLY A 56 19.42 12.84 3.18
N GLY A 57 20.12 12.21 4.12
CA GLY A 57 20.86 12.89 5.18
C GLY A 57 20.07 13.28 6.44
N LEU A 58 18.86 12.75 6.64
CA LEU A 58 18.07 13.01 7.84
C LEU A 58 18.75 12.41 9.08
N THR A 59 18.84 13.20 10.14
CA THR A 59 19.21 12.69 11.47
C THR A 59 18.06 11.89 12.08
N TYR A 60 18.36 11.05 13.08
CA TYR A 60 17.33 10.26 13.78
C TYR A 60 16.23 11.14 14.39
N GLY A 61 16.58 12.32 14.92
CA GLY A 61 15.62 13.25 15.50
C GLY A 61 14.65 13.83 14.47
N GLU A 62 15.17 14.23 13.31
CA GLU A 62 14.37 14.77 12.20
C GLU A 62 13.49 13.68 11.58
N PHE A 63 14.06 12.49 11.36
CA PHE A 63 13.32 11.33 10.87
C PHE A 63 12.16 10.99 11.81
N ARG A 64 12.40 10.94 13.12
CA ARG A 64 11.36 10.62 14.11
C ARG A 64 10.21 11.62 14.12
N ALA A 65 10.50 12.91 14.04
CA ALA A 65 9.49 13.96 14.03
C ALA A 65 8.60 13.89 12.77
N TRP A 66 9.21 13.59 11.62
CA TRP A 66 8.51 13.46 10.34
C TRP A 66 7.76 12.13 10.19
N TYR A 67 8.36 11.02 10.62
CA TYR A 67 7.90 9.65 10.35
C TYR A 67 6.48 9.40 10.86
N LEU A 68 6.12 9.93 12.04
CA LEU A 68 4.77 9.78 12.58
C LEU A 68 3.71 10.46 11.69
N VAL A 69 4.03 11.65 11.17
CA VAL A 69 3.13 12.39 10.28
C VAL A 69 3.02 11.67 8.94
N ALA A 70 4.15 11.24 8.38
CA ALA A 70 4.19 10.49 7.14
C ALA A 70 3.39 9.18 7.25
N LEU A 71 3.58 8.42 8.33
CA LEU A 71 2.87 7.17 8.56
C LEU A 71 1.36 7.38 8.75
N LYS A 72 0.95 8.46 9.42
CA LYS A 72 -0.47 8.84 9.54
C LYS A 72 -1.07 9.15 8.18
N ILE A 73 -0.40 9.94 7.35
CA ILE A 73 -0.89 10.27 6.00
C ILE A 73 -1.00 8.99 5.17
N ALA A 74 0.06 8.18 5.18
CA ALA A 74 0.19 7.02 4.33
C ALA A 74 -0.77 5.88 4.74
N LYS A 75 -1.17 5.82 6.01
CA LYS A 75 -2.24 4.93 6.51
C LYS A 75 -3.58 5.64 6.72
N HIS A 76 -3.86 6.74 6.00
CA HIS A 76 -5.15 7.46 6.03
C HIS A 76 -5.69 7.78 7.45
N GLY A 77 -4.80 8.07 8.40
CA GLY A 77 -5.15 8.44 9.77
C GLY A 77 -5.41 7.27 10.73
N PHE A 78 -5.25 6.01 10.28
CA PHE A 78 -5.48 4.82 11.11
C PHE A 78 -4.36 4.52 12.12
N VAL A 79 -3.27 5.30 12.15
CA VAL A 79 -2.20 5.12 13.14
C VAL A 79 -2.25 6.19 14.21
N THR A 80 -2.31 5.74 15.46
CA THR A 80 -2.19 6.60 16.63
C THR A 80 -0.75 6.62 17.13
N ALA A 81 -0.33 7.76 17.69
CA ALA A 81 1.04 7.94 18.19
C ALA A 81 1.39 6.98 19.34
N ALA A 82 0.38 6.44 20.03
CA ALA A 82 0.52 5.47 21.10
C ALA A 82 0.96 4.07 20.61
N GLU A 83 0.74 3.76 19.32
CA GLU A 83 1.06 2.44 18.75
C GLU A 83 2.52 2.32 18.31
N ILE A 84 3.26 3.43 18.19
CA ILE A 84 4.65 3.42 17.75
C ILE A 84 5.58 3.59 18.94
N ASN A 85 6.25 2.50 19.32
CA ASN A 85 7.28 2.51 20.35
C ASN A 85 8.65 3.01 19.82
N ASP A 86 9.58 3.36 20.71
CA ASP A 86 10.93 3.83 20.31
C ASP A 86 11.67 2.77 19.46
N ALA A 87 11.44 1.49 19.72
CA ALA A 87 12.02 0.40 18.95
C ALA A 87 11.58 0.42 17.47
N ALA A 88 10.31 0.72 17.20
CA ALA A 88 9.76 0.83 15.85
C ALA A 88 10.34 2.03 15.10
N TYR A 89 10.55 3.17 15.79
CA TYR A 89 11.24 4.32 15.19
C TYR A 89 12.67 3.98 14.80
N ARG A 90 13.41 3.28 15.67
CA ARG A 90 14.79 2.83 15.37
C ARG A 90 14.83 1.87 14.20
N GLN A 91 13.93 0.90 14.16
CA GLN A 91 13.87 -0.07 13.07
C GLN A 91 13.56 0.61 11.73
N ALA A 92 12.60 1.53 11.70
CA ALA A 92 12.28 2.31 10.49
C ALA A 92 13.45 3.20 10.04
N PHE A 93 14.16 3.82 10.98
CA PHE A 93 15.34 4.63 10.67
C PHE A 93 16.50 3.80 10.11
N GLU A 94 16.73 2.60 10.62
CA GLU A 94 17.74 1.68 10.07
C GLU A 94 17.39 1.25 8.63
N THR A 95 16.12 0.99 8.34
CA THR A 95 15.66 0.72 6.97
C THR A 95 15.88 1.91 6.05
N TYR A 96 15.56 3.13 6.51
CA TYR A 96 15.86 4.38 5.79
C TYR A 96 17.36 4.51 5.50
N ARG A 97 18.22 4.29 6.50
CA ARG A 97 19.67 4.37 6.34
C ARG A 97 20.19 3.37 5.31
N ARG A 98 19.74 2.12 5.38
CA ARG A 98 20.11 1.09 4.38
C ARG A 98 19.69 1.49 2.98
N GLY A 99 18.44 1.96 2.81
CA GLY A 99 17.95 2.41 1.50
C GLY A 99 18.66 3.66 0.97
N SER A 100 19.15 4.54 1.84
CA SER A 100 19.90 5.74 1.46
C SER A 100 21.37 5.46 1.14
N ALA A 101 21.93 4.37 1.66
CA ALA A 101 23.34 3.99 1.49
C ALA A 101 23.60 3.17 0.20
N ASP A 102 22.56 2.62 -0.42
CA ASP A 102 22.64 1.76 -1.61
C ASP A 102 22.88 2.53 -2.94
N PHE A 103 23.13 3.84 -2.86
CA PHE A 103 23.39 4.72 -4.01
C PHE A 103 24.88 5.08 -4.21
N TYR A 104 25.81 4.41 -3.52
CA TYR A 104 27.26 4.62 -3.66
C TYR A 104 27.99 3.46 -4.33
#